data_AF-A0A2N6SF22-F1
#
_entry.id   AF-A0A2N6SF22-F1
#
_cell.length_a   1.000
_cell.length_b   1.000
_cell.length_c   1.000
_cell.angle_alpha   90.00
_cell.angle_beta   90.00
_cell.angle_gamma   90.00
#
_symmetry.space_group_name_H-M   'P 1'
#
loop_
_entity.id
_entity.type
_entity.pdbx_description
1 polymer ?
#
loop_
_entity_poly.entity_id
_entity_poly.type
_entity_poly.pdbx_seq_one_letter_code
_entity_poly.pdbx_strand_id
1 'polypeptide(L)'
;MKKVVKVILLVLFIVLSSIGLLKGKVYIESKRIEHIVKSDEAKEVIEKRLKSMDSKALTPEGKIKSYKIDYNKVKKNPMGGIYILLIINDDPEMIFDTTLEKNTVGGKYTTGAGGFSPKLFDFIYEGKY
;
A
#
# COMPACT_ATOMS: atom_id res chain seq x y z
N MET A 1 -5.51 -53.08 -4.73
CA MET A 1 -5.91 -52.13 -3.66
C MET A 1 -4.74 -51.32 -3.11
N LYS A 2 -3.70 -51.91 -2.50
CA LYS A 2 -2.57 -51.15 -1.90
C LYS A 2 -1.82 -50.22 -2.89
N LYS A 3 -1.63 -50.62 -4.14
CA LYS A 3 -0.98 -49.79 -5.18
C LYS A 3 -1.84 -48.59 -5.60
N VAL A 4 -3.14 -48.80 -5.82
CA VAL A 4 -4.09 -47.74 -6.21
C VAL A 4 -4.25 -46.69 -5.10
N VAL A 5 -4.35 -47.12 -3.84
CA VAL A 5 -4.41 -46.21 -2.68
C VAL A 5 -3.12 -45.38 -2.54
N LYS A 6 -1.94 -45.97 -2.78
CA LYS A 6 -0.67 -45.23 -2.81
C LYS A 6 -0.62 -44.17 -3.90
N VAL A 7 -1.14 -44.47 -5.10
CA VAL A 7 -1.21 -43.51 -6.21
C VAL A 7 -2.17 -42.36 -5.87
N ILE A 8 -3.33 -42.65 -5.28
CA ILE A 8 -4.29 -41.62 -4.86
C ILE A 8 -3.69 -40.71 -3.79
N LEU A 9 -3.01 -41.27 -2.78
CA LEU A 9 -2.33 -40.48 -1.73
C LEU A 9 -1.22 -39.58 -2.30
N LEU A 10 -0.45 -40.09 -3.28
CA LEU A 10 0.59 -39.31 -3.95
C LEU A 10 -0.01 -38.12 -4.72
N VAL A 11 -1.07 -38.35 -5.47
CA VAL A 11 -1.77 -37.29 -6.22
C VAL A 11 -2.34 -36.23 -5.25
N LEU A 12 -2.95 -36.67 -4.14
CA LEU A 12 -3.48 -35.76 -3.12
C LEU A 12 -2.36 -34.90 -2.49
N PHE A 13 -1.21 -35.51 -2.21
CA PHE A 13 -0.06 -34.82 -1.65
C PHE A 13 0.52 -33.77 -2.61
N ILE A 14 0.60 -34.06 -3.91
CA ILE A 14 1.08 -33.11 -4.93
C ILE A 14 0.14 -31.89 -5.01
N VAL A 15 -1.18 -32.12 -5.05
CA VAL A 15 -2.18 -31.04 -5.09
C VAL A 15 -2.11 -30.18 -3.83
N LEU A 16 -2.05 -30.79 -2.64
CA LEU A 16 -1.96 -30.04 -1.37
C LEU A 16 -0.65 -29.25 -1.26
N SER A 17 0.47 -29.83 -1.69
CA SER A 17 1.80 -29.19 -1.65
C SER A 17 1.86 -27.96 -2.55
N SER A 18 1.28 -28.03 -3.76
CA SER A 18 1.24 -26.90 -4.68
C SER A 18 0.45 -25.70 -4.13
N ILE A 19 -0.71 -25.95 -3.50
CA ILE A 19 -1.52 -24.90 -2.83
C ILE A 19 -0.73 -24.27 -1.67
N GLY A 20 -0.04 -25.09 -0.88
CA GLY A 20 0.81 -24.62 0.22
C GLY A 20 1.91 -23.68 -0.25
N LEU A 21 2.60 -24.02 -1.35
CA LEU A 21 3.68 -23.19 -1.92
C LEU A 21 3.16 -21.84 -2.42
N LEU A 22 1.99 -21.82 -3.08
CA LEU A 22 1.37 -20.59 -3.57
C LEU A 22 0.97 -19.66 -2.42
N LYS A 23 0.28 -20.20 -1.40
CA LYS A 23 -0.09 -19.43 -0.20
C LYS A 23 1.14 -18.90 0.54
N GLY A 24 2.20 -19.70 0.65
CA GLY A 24 3.46 -19.29 1.26
C GLY A 24 4.11 -18.10 0.54
N LYS A 25 4.17 -18.12 -0.80
CA LYS A 25 4.71 -17.01 -1.59
C LYS A 25 3.91 -15.72 -1.40
N VAL A 26 2.58 -15.79 -1.46
CA VAL A 26 1.70 -14.64 -1.26
C VAL A 26 1.87 -14.06 0.14
N TYR A 27 1.94 -14.92 1.17
CA TYR A 27 2.16 -14.48 2.55
C TYR A 27 3.50 -13.75 2.72
N ILE A 28 4.60 -14.32 2.21
CA ILE A 28 5.93 -13.70 2.29
C ILE A 28 5.94 -12.34 1.57
N GLU A 29 5.33 -12.26 0.38
CA GLU A 29 5.23 -11.00 -0.37
C GLU A 29 4.41 -9.96 0.41
N SER A 30 3.27 -10.35 1.00
CA SER A 30 2.45 -9.45 1.82
C SER A 30 3.22 -8.88 3.01
N LYS A 31 4.02 -9.71 3.70
CA LYS A 31 4.82 -9.28 4.86
C LYS A 31 5.97 -8.37 4.47
N ARG A 32 6.59 -8.63 3.32
CA ARG A 32 7.61 -7.74 2.75
C ARG A 32 7.03 -6.36 2.43
N ILE A 33 5.85 -6.32 1.80
CA ILE A 33 5.15 -5.07 1.47
C ILE A 33 4.80 -4.31 2.74
N GLU A 34 4.21 -4.99 3.74
CA GLU A 34 3.87 -4.40 5.03
C GLU A 34 5.09 -3.76 5.70
N HIS A 35 6.23 -4.45 5.69
CA HIS A 35 7.50 -3.95 6.23
C HIS A 35 8.00 -2.71 5.49
N ILE A 36 7.88 -2.66 4.15
CA ILE A 36 8.26 -1.49 3.36
C ILE A 36 7.37 -0.29 3.71
N VAL A 37 6.05 -0.48 3.77
CA VAL A 37 5.11 0.62 4.07
C VAL A 37 5.29 1.16 5.49
N LYS A 38 5.75 0.32 6.43
CA LYS A 38 6.08 0.72 7.81
C LYS A 38 7.47 1.37 7.97
N SER A 39 8.28 1.42 6.92
CA SER A 39 9.64 1.96 7.01
C SER A 39 9.66 3.49 7.15
N ASP A 40 10.73 4.01 7.77
CA ASP A 40 10.96 5.46 7.88
C ASP A 40 11.10 6.12 6.51
N GLU A 41 11.65 5.41 5.52
CA GLU A 41 11.75 5.91 4.14
C GLU A 41 10.36 6.13 3.52
N ALA A 42 9.45 5.15 3.68
CA ALA A 42 8.07 5.30 3.20
C ALA A 42 7.35 6.45 3.93
N LYS A 43 7.56 6.58 5.24
CA LYS A 43 7.05 7.70 6.04
C LYS A 43 7.55 9.04 5.49
N GLU A 44 8.86 9.21 5.30
CA GLU A 44 9.45 10.46 4.79
C GLU A 44 8.86 10.83 3.42
N VAL A 45 8.74 9.86 2.52
CA VAL A 45 8.18 10.05 1.17
C VAL A 45 6.70 10.47 1.24
N ILE A 46 5.90 9.82 2.09
CA ILE A 46 4.49 10.17 2.30
C ILE A 46 4.38 11.59 2.86
N GLU A 47 5.11 11.91 3.93
CA GLU A 47 5.03 13.23 4.57
C GLU A 47 5.50 14.34 3.63
N LYS A 48 6.55 14.10 2.83
CA LYS A 48 6.98 15.03 1.79
C LYS A 48 5.89 15.28 0.76
N ARG A 49 5.16 14.23 0.34
CA ARG A 49 4.04 14.35 -0.59
C ARG A 49 2.89 15.15 0.01
N LEU A 50 2.53 14.91 1.27
CA LEU A 50 1.50 15.70 1.97
C LEU A 50 1.92 17.18 2.10
N LYS A 51 3.18 17.44 2.47
CA LYS A 51 3.74 18.80 2.55
C LYS A 51 3.76 19.54 1.20
N SER A 52 3.78 18.81 0.08
CA SER A 52 3.66 19.42 -1.25
C SER A 52 2.24 19.90 -1.59
N MET A 53 1.22 19.31 -0.94
CA MET A 53 -0.18 19.72 -1.10
C MET A 53 -0.54 20.87 -0.16
N ASP A 54 0.03 20.84 1.05
CA ASP A 54 -0.13 21.82 2.10
C ASP A 54 1.24 22.04 2.77
N SER A 55 1.84 23.21 2.58
CA SER A 55 3.20 23.50 3.09
C SER A 55 3.30 23.45 4.61
N LYS A 56 2.18 23.53 5.33
CA LYS A 56 2.09 23.39 6.80
C LYS A 56 1.50 22.04 7.22
N ALA A 57 1.48 21.04 6.32
CA ALA A 57 0.97 19.72 6.67
C ALA A 57 1.69 19.14 7.90
N LEU A 58 0.91 18.41 8.70
CA LEU A 58 1.32 17.75 9.95
C LEU A 58 1.64 18.73 11.08
N THR A 59 1.08 19.94 11.02
CA THR A 59 1.11 20.92 12.11
C THR A 59 -0.30 21.44 12.42
N PRO A 60 -0.52 22.07 13.59
CA PRO A 60 -1.82 22.66 13.94
C PRO A 60 -2.32 23.72 12.94
N GLU A 61 -1.40 24.44 12.28
CA GLU A 61 -1.69 25.50 11.31
C GLU A 61 -2.01 24.98 9.90
N GLY A 62 -1.70 23.71 9.62
CA GLY A 62 -2.00 23.06 8.35
C GLY A 62 -3.48 22.69 8.20
N LYS A 63 -3.91 22.61 6.93
CA LYS A 63 -5.16 21.94 6.55
C LYS A 63 -5.04 20.43 6.81
N ILE A 64 -3.92 19.82 6.42
CA ILE A 64 -3.60 18.41 6.69
C ILE A 64 -2.91 18.33 8.05
N LYS A 65 -3.57 17.86 9.09
CA LYS A 65 -3.05 17.79 10.47
C LYS A 65 -2.53 16.41 10.83
N SER A 66 -3.16 15.35 10.32
CA SER A 66 -2.77 13.96 10.55
C SER A 66 -3.06 13.08 9.34
N TYR A 67 -2.46 11.89 9.31
CA TYR A 67 -2.81 10.85 8.36
C TYR A 67 -2.70 9.46 9.00
N LYS A 68 -3.45 8.51 8.46
CA LYS A 68 -3.35 7.07 8.79
C LYS A 68 -3.28 6.26 7.51
N ILE A 69 -2.46 5.22 7.49
CA ILE A 69 -2.44 4.25 6.37
C ILE A 69 -3.49 3.17 6.64
N ASP A 70 -4.39 2.92 5.68
CA ASP A 70 -5.24 1.73 5.72
C ASP A 70 -4.46 0.50 5.25
N TYR A 71 -3.86 -0.22 6.22
CA TYR A 71 -3.08 -1.43 5.95
C TYR A 71 -3.88 -2.56 5.29
N ASN A 72 -5.22 -2.56 5.38
CA ASN A 72 -6.05 -3.55 4.69
C ASN A 72 -6.10 -3.30 3.17
N LYS A 73 -5.76 -2.09 2.74
CA LYS A 73 -5.73 -1.70 1.32
C LYS A 73 -4.31 -1.77 0.74
N VAL A 74 -3.29 -1.88 1.58
CA VAL A 74 -1.89 -1.98 1.15
C VAL A 74 -1.69 -3.25 0.34
N LYS A 75 -1.28 -3.09 -0.92
CA LYS A 75 -1.06 -4.20 -1.83
C LYS A 75 -0.09 -3.83 -2.94
N LYS A 76 0.46 -4.83 -3.60
CA LYS A 76 1.22 -4.61 -4.84
C LYS A 76 0.30 -4.03 -5.90
N ASN A 77 0.70 -2.95 -6.55
CA ASN A 77 -0.01 -2.44 -7.70
C ASN A 77 0.43 -3.22 -8.95
N PRO A 78 -0.50 -3.80 -9.74
CA PRO A 78 -0.15 -4.51 -10.98
C PRO A 78 0.67 -3.68 -11.97
N MET A 79 0.51 -2.35 -11.97
CA MET A 79 1.27 -1.42 -12.81
C MET A 79 2.65 -1.06 -12.23
N GLY A 80 3.01 -1.61 -11.07
CA GLY A 80 4.27 -1.35 -10.39
C GLY A 80 4.11 -0.57 -9.09
N GLY A 81 5.05 -0.77 -8.17
CA GLY A 81 5.03 -0.16 -6.84
C GLY A 81 4.02 -0.79 -5.86
N ILE A 82 3.83 -0.12 -4.74
CA ILE A 82 2.94 -0.55 -3.65
C ILE A 82 1.82 0.48 -3.54
N TYR A 83 0.58 0.06 -3.75
CA TYR A 83 -0.59 0.89 -3.51
C TYR A 83 -0.77 1.14 -2.01
N ILE A 84 -0.99 2.40 -1.66
CA ILE A 84 -1.32 2.84 -0.30
C ILE A 84 -2.54 3.75 -0.34
N LEU A 85 -3.36 3.67 0.71
CA LEU A 85 -4.51 4.54 0.93
C LEU A 85 -4.33 5.24 2.26
N LEU A 86 -4.36 6.57 2.24
CA LEU A 86 -4.23 7.42 3.42
C LEU A 86 -5.60 8.00 3.77
N ILE A 87 -5.95 7.93 5.05
CA ILE A 87 -7.07 8.62 5.66
C ILE A 87 -6.52 9.89 6.29
N ILE A 88 -6.98 11.05 5.82
CA ILE A 88 -6.49 12.37 6.26
C ILE A 88 -7.36 12.89 7.40
N ASN A 89 -6.73 13.50 8.41
CA ASN A 89 -7.41 14.15 9.54
C ASN A 89 -8.41 13.25 10.30
N ASP A 90 -8.18 11.93 10.27
CA ASP A 90 -9.08 10.93 10.84
C ASP A 90 -10.51 10.94 10.26
N ASP A 91 -10.70 11.57 9.09
CA ASP A 91 -11.98 11.61 8.40
C ASP A 91 -12.01 10.54 7.29
N PRO A 92 -12.87 9.50 7.41
CA PRO A 92 -12.91 8.39 6.45
C PRO A 92 -13.35 8.79 5.04
N GLU A 93 -13.93 9.98 4.86
CA GLU A 93 -14.28 10.52 3.54
C GLU A 93 -13.15 11.34 2.92
N MET A 94 -12.11 11.68 3.70
CA MET A 94 -10.94 12.42 3.24
C MET A 94 -9.79 11.48 2.92
N ILE A 95 -9.91 10.84 1.75
CA ILE A 95 -8.96 9.84 1.27
C ILE A 95 -7.98 10.46 0.27
N PHE A 96 -6.70 10.16 0.45
CA PHE A 96 -5.65 10.30 -0.56
C PHE A 96 -5.03 8.93 -0.83
N ASP A 97 -5.05 8.48 -2.08
CA ASP A 97 -4.41 7.23 -2.47
C ASP A 97 -3.30 7.45 -3.49
N THR A 98 -2.25 6.63 -3.41
CA THR A 98 -1.09 6.73 -4.30
C THR A 98 -0.29 5.43 -4.30
N THR A 99 0.83 5.42 -5.01
CA THR A 99 1.79 4.31 -5.07
C THR A 99 3.11 4.74 -4.43
N LEU A 100 3.73 3.84 -3.65
CA LEU A 100 5.15 3.91 -3.34
C LEU A 100 5.92 3.18 -4.45
N GLU A 101 6.70 3.94 -5.19
CA GLU A 101 7.45 3.47 -6.36
C GLU A 101 8.94 3.48 -6.04
N LYS A 102 9.60 2.34 -6.25
CA LYS A 102 11.04 2.25 -6.04
C LYS A 102 11.75 2.70 -7.30
N ASN A 103 12.54 3.76 -7.21
CA ASN A 103 13.36 4.21 -8.32
C ASN A 103 14.42 3.15 -8.66
N THR A 104 14.57 2.84 -9.94
CA THR A 104 15.59 1.90 -10.45
C THR A 104 17.00 2.46 -10.30
N VAL A 105 17.15 3.79 -10.25
CA VAL A 105 18.40 4.51 -10.00
C VAL A 105 18.42 4.97 -8.54
N GLY A 106 19.42 4.52 -7.77
CA GLY A 106 19.61 4.89 -6.36
C GLY A 106 18.69 4.18 -5.36
N GLY A 107 17.69 3.41 -5.82
CA GLY A 107 16.91 2.49 -4.99
C GLY A 107 15.95 3.16 -3.99
N LYS A 108 15.79 4.48 -4.05
CA LYS A 108 14.92 5.24 -3.15
C LYS A 108 13.45 5.17 -3.56
N TYR A 109 12.54 5.25 -2.60
CA TYR A 109 11.12 5.36 -2.89
C TYR A 109 10.69 6.80 -3.24
N THR A 110 9.68 6.90 -4.08
CA THR A 110 8.92 8.13 -4.39
C THR A 110 7.43 7.82 -4.40
N THR A 111 6.58 8.84 -4.35
CA THR A 111 5.15 8.66 -4.64
C THR A 111 4.89 8.76 -6.14
N GLY A 112 4.04 7.88 -6.68
CA GLY A 112 3.52 8.04 -8.04
C GLY A 112 2.41 9.08 -8.13
N ALA A 113 1.59 8.96 -9.18
CA ALA A 113 0.35 9.73 -9.28
C ALA A 113 -0.56 9.43 -8.08
N GLY A 114 -1.38 10.41 -7.68
CA GLY A 114 -2.26 10.27 -6.54
C GLY A 114 -3.70 10.63 -6.89
N GLY A 115 -4.63 9.88 -6.31
CA GLY A 115 -6.07 10.12 -6.35
C GLY A 115 -6.53 10.82 -5.08
N PHE A 116 -7.57 11.64 -5.21
CA PHE A 116 -8.20 12.33 -4.10
C PHE A 116 -9.67 11.97 -4.08
N SER A 117 -10.20 11.69 -2.89
CA SER A 117 -11.64 11.75 -2.66
C SER A 117 -12.17 13.17 -2.97
N PRO A 118 -13.42 13.32 -3.42
CA PRO A 118 -14.02 14.63 -3.69
C PRO A 118 -13.89 15.58 -2.49
N LYS A 119 -14.23 15.10 -1.29
CA LYS A 119 -14.14 15.88 -0.04
C LYS A 119 -12.73 16.38 0.24
N LEU A 120 -11.70 15.55 0.06
CA LEU A 120 -10.32 15.98 0.24
C LEU A 120 -9.88 16.98 -0.84
N PHE A 121 -10.30 16.74 -2.09
CA PHE A 121 -9.96 17.63 -3.20
C PHE A 121 -10.50 19.04 -2.94
N ASP A 122 -11.79 19.16 -2.64
CA ASP A 122 -12.45 20.43 -2.33
C ASP A 122 -11.77 21.08 -1.10
N PHE A 123 -11.56 20.32 -0.02
CA PHE A 123 -10.92 20.83 1.18
C PHE A 123 -9.54 21.45 0.94
N ILE A 124 -8.73 20.89 0.03
CA ILE A 124 -7.37 21.37 -0.27
C ILE A 124 -7.37 22.46 -1.36
N TYR A 125 -8.21 22.32 -2.39
CA TYR A 125 -8.10 23.06 -3.65
C TYR A 125 -9.30 23.95 -4.00
N GLU A 126 -10.41 23.90 -3.26
CA GLU A 126 -11.54 24.80 -3.50
C GLU A 126 -11.10 26.26 -3.40
N GLY A 127 -11.47 27.07 -4.40
CA GLY A 127 -11.04 28.47 -4.57
C GLY A 127 -9.64 28.67 -5.16
N LYS A 128 -8.93 27.61 -5.56
CA LYS A 128 -7.66 27.71 -6.32
C LYS A 128 -7.83 27.67 -7.84
N TYR A 129 -9.05 27.43 -8.32
CA TYR A 129 -9.43 27.37 -9.72
C TYR A 129 -10.77 28.06 -9.94
#